data_AF-A0A7X2L580-F1
#
_entry.id   AF-A0A7X2L580-F1
#
_cell.length_a   1.000
_cell.length_b   1.000
_cell.length_c   1.000
_cell.angle_alpha   90.00
_cell.angle_beta   90.00
_cell.angle_gamma   90.00
#
_symmetry.space_group_name_H-M   'P 1'
#
loop_
_entity.id
_entity.type
_entity.pdbx_description
1 polymer ?
#
loop_
_entity_poly.entity_id
_entity_poly.type
_entity_poly.pdbx_seq_one_letter_code
_entity_poly.pdbx_strand_id
1 'polypeptide(L)' 'MSWSLLLLLFLLIVLLLETPQLVRLHSLPDMAVFYGVWAIAIAAVLANMTGLTQARPLDWIRSFMLLLPGGSPK' A
#
# COMPACT_ATOMS: atom_id res chain seq x y z
N MET A 1 -10.47 -16.87 3.38
CA MET A 1 -9.17 -17.24 2.78
C MET A 1 -8.36 -15.96 2.62
N SER A 2 -7.29 -15.81 3.40
CA SER A 2 -6.60 -14.53 3.55
C SER A 2 -5.74 -14.21 2.32
N TRP A 3 -6.35 -13.57 1.31
CA TRP A 3 -5.64 -12.90 0.22
C TRP A 3 -4.51 -12.00 0.73
N SER A 4 -4.63 -11.47 1.95
CA SER A 4 -3.57 -10.74 2.65
C SER A 4 -2.25 -11.51 2.79
N LEU A 5 -2.29 -12.83 3.01
CA LEU A 5 -1.07 -13.65 3.09
C LEU A 5 -0.36 -13.74 1.74
N LEU A 6 -1.11 -13.90 0.64
CA LEU A 6 -0.56 -13.89 -0.71
C LEU A 6 0.03 -12.51 -1.05
N LEU A 7 -0.65 -11.43 -0.65
CA LEU A 7 -0.15 -10.06 -0.84
C LEU A 7 1.12 -9.79 -0.03
N LEU A 8 1.21 -10.27 1.22
CA LEU A 8 2.43 -10.18 2.02
C LEU A 8 3.57 -10.97 1.40
N LEU A 9 3.30 -12.19 0.91
CA LEU A 9 4.30 -13.00 0.22
C LEU A 9 4.80 -12.30 -1.04
N PHE A 10 3.89 -11.73 -1.82
CA PHE A 10 4.23 -10.96 -3.01
C PHE A 10 5.08 -9.72 -2.67
N LEU A 11 4.69 -8.96 -1.65
CA LEU A 11 5.46 -7.80 -1.15
C LEU A 11 6.87 -8.19 -0.68
N LEU A 12 7.03 -9.37 -0.08
CA LEU A 12 8.33 -9.89 0.34
C LEU A 12 9.18 -10.28 -0.87
N ILE A 13 8.59 -10.93 -1.87
CA ILE A 13 9.28 -11.30 -3.12
C ILE A 13 9.74 -10.04 -3.86
N VAL A 14 8.86 -9.03 -4.00
CA VAL A 14 9.20 -7.75 -4.62
C VAL A 14 10.34 -7.05 -3.87
N LEU A 15 10.31 -7.03 -2.53
CA LEU A 15 11.42 -6.50 -1.75
C LEU A 15 12.73 -7.23 -2.09
N LEU A 16 12.72 -8.57 -2.08
CA LEU A 16 13.92 -9.38 -2.32
C LEU A 16 14.47 -9.25 -3.75
N LEU A 17 13.60 -9.10 -4.75
CA LEU A 17 14.01 -8.94 -6.15
C LEU A 17 14.52 -7.53 -6.47
N GLU A 18 13.87 -6.51 -5.92
CA GLU A 18 14.17 -5.11 -6.23
C GLU A 18 15.30 -4.54 -5.38
N THR A 19 15.46 -4.99 -4.12
CA THR A 19 16.57 -4.54 -3.24
C THR A 19 17.95 -4.63 -3.90
N PRO A 20 18.38 -5.75 -4.53
CA PRO A 20 19.69 -5.80 -5.18
C PRO A 20 19.80 -4.87 -6.40
N GLN A 21 18.70 -4.62 -7.12
CA GLN A 21 18.69 -3.68 -8.24
C GLN A 21 18.85 -2.23 -7.74
N LEU A 22 18.13 -1.88 -6.68
CA LEU A 22 18.21 -0.57 -6.04
C LEU A 22 19.59 -0.30 -5.45
N VAL A 23 20.17 -1.27 -4.73
CA VAL A 23 21.55 -1.16 -4.19
C VAL A 23 22.55 -0.94 -5.32
N ARG A 24 22.32 -1.56 -6.48
CA ARG A 24 23.18 -1.39 -7.65
C ARG A 24 23.01 -0.04 -8.35
N LEU A 25 21.81 0.56 -8.32
CA LEU A 25 21.55 1.89 -8.87
C LEU A 25 22.19 3.02 -8.03
N HIS A 26 22.46 2.78 -6.74
CA HIS A 26 23.11 3.74 -5.82
C HIS A 26 22.39 5.10 -5.71
N SER A 27 21.13 5.18 -6.13
CA SER A 27 20.28 6.38 -6.08
C SER A 27 19.46 6.39 -4.79
N LEU A 28 19.95 7.13 -3.80
CA LEU A 28 19.24 7.40 -2.54
C LEU A 28 17.76 7.85 -2.73
N PRO A 29 17.41 8.75 -3.68
CA PRO A 29 16.02 9.15 -3.85
C PRO A 29 15.13 8.01 -4.36
N ASP A 30 15.61 7.16 -5.27
CA ASP A 30 14.81 6.05 -5.79
C ASP A 30 14.59 4.99 -4.72
N MET A 31 15.61 4.75 -3.88
CA MET A 31 15.48 3.90 -2.69
C MET A 31 14.42 4.45 -1.73
N ALA A 32 14.46 5.75 -1.42
CA ALA A 32 13.49 6.38 -0.53
C ALA A 32 12.06 6.26 -1.06
N VAL A 33 11.86 6.48 -2.36
CA VAL A 33 10.54 6.33 -3.00
C VAL A 33 10.07 4.87 -2.94
N PHE A 34 10.91 3.92 -3.31
CA PHE A 34 10.59 2.50 -3.28
C PHE A 34 10.21 2.03 -1.87
N TYR A 35 11.06 2.29 -0.88
CA TYR A 35 10.79 1.90 0.51
C TYR A 35 9.55 2.62 1.06
N GLY A 36 9.31 3.87 0.67
CA GLY A 36 8.09 4.60 1.02
C GLY A 36 6.82 3.93 0.50
N VAL A 37 6.78 3.64 -0.80
CA VAL A 37 5.63 2.95 -1.43
C VAL A 37 5.45 1.54 -0.86
N TRP A 38 6.54 0.81 -0.67
CA TRP A 38 6.52 -0.53 -0.09
C TRP A 38 5.98 -0.53 1.35
N ALA A 39 6.41 0.41 2.19
CA ALA A 39 5.93 0.55 3.55
C ALA A 39 4.43 0.87 3.62
N ILE A 40 3.95 1.76 2.73
CA ILE A 40 2.51 2.07 2.63
C ILE A 40 1.71 0.82 2.24
N ALA A 41 2.21 0.04 1.28
CA ALA A 41 1.55 -1.19 0.85
C ALA A 41 1.46 -2.23 1.97
N ILE A 42 2.53 -2.43 2.75
CA ILE A 42 2.51 -3.29 3.93
C ILE A 42 1.52 -2.78 4.98
N ALA A 43 1.54 -1.48 5.27
CA ALA A 43 0.62 -0.88 6.25
C ALA A 43 -0.84 -1.11 5.84
N ALA A 44 -1.17 -0.99 4.55
CA ALA A 44 -2.51 -1.26 4.03
C ALA A 44 -2.91 -2.74 4.18
N VAL A 45 -2.00 -3.67 3.90
CA VAL A 45 -2.27 -5.11 4.06
C VAL A 45 -2.42 -5.48 5.53
N LEU A 46 -1.60 -4.94 6.42
CA LEU A 46 -1.70 -5.13 7.87
C LEU A 46 -2.99 -4.53 8.44
N ALA A 47 -3.38 -3.32 8.01
CA ALA A 47 -4.65 -2.71 8.35
C ALA A 47 -5.83 -3.60 7.92
N ASN A 48 -5.75 -4.17 6.72
CA ASN A 48 -6.75 -5.12 6.24
C ASN A 48 -6.81 -6.41 7.07
N MET A 49 -5.66 -6.90 7.57
CA MET A 49 -5.60 -8.10 8.42
C MET A 49 -6.11 -7.85 9.85
N THR A 50 -5.89 -6.66 10.39
CA THR A 50 -6.32 -6.27 11.75
C THR A 50 -7.78 -5.82 11.81
N GLY A 51 -8.47 -5.72 10.66
CA GLY A 51 -9.85 -5.24 10.58
C GLY A 51 -10.01 -3.73 10.78
N LEU A 52 -8.90 -2.98 10.81
CA LEU A 52 -8.87 -1.52 10.90
C LEU A 52 -9.35 -0.92 9.57
N THR A 53 -10.66 -0.73 9.45
CA THR A 53 -11.34 -0.14 8.28
C THR A 53 -10.86 1.28 7.96
N GLN A 54 -10.50 2.10 8.95
CA GLN A 54 -10.01 3.46 8.72
C GLN A 54 -8.70 3.55 7.92
N ALA A 55 -7.91 2.48 7.87
CA ALA A 55 -6.65 2.43 7.12
C ALA A 55 -6.77 1.64 5.80
N ARG A 56 -7.99 1.30 5.37
CA ARG A 56 -8.23 0.74 4.04
C ARG A 56 -8.21 1.88 3.01
N PRO A 57 -7.34 1.82 1.98
CA PRO A 57 -7.31 2.83 0.92
C PRO A 57 -8.66 3.01 0.21
N LEU A 58 -9.47 1.95 0.15
CA LEU A 58 -10.80 2.00 -0.46
C LEU A 58 -11.76 2.92 0.32
N ASP A 59 -11.65 2.95 1.65
CA ASP A 59 -12.46 3.81 2.50
C ASP A 59 -11.99 5.28 2.43
N TRP A 60 -10.72 5.52 2.07
CA TRP A 60 -10.24 6.88 1.75
C TRP A 60 -10.85 7.38 0.46
N ILE A 61 -10.87 6.56 -0.59
CA ILE A 61 -11.53 6.89 -1.86
C ILE A 61 -13.01 7.21 -1.62
N ARG A 62 -13.67 6.44 -0.75
CA ARG A 62 -15.06 6.70 -0.35
C ARG A 62 -15.20 8.04 0.38
N SER A 63 -14.26 8.38 1.25
CA SER A 63 -14.23 9.67 1.95
C SER A 63 -14.04 10.84 0.99
N PHE A 64 -13.16 10.69 -0.02
CA PHE A 64 -13.00 11.68 -1.09
C PHE A 64 -14.25 11.80 -1.98
N MET A 65 -14.91 10.68 -2.32
CA MET A 65 -16.17 10.70 -3.06
C MET A 65 -17.30 11.40 -2.28
N LEU A 66 -17.33 11.24 -0.95
CA LEU A 66 -18.29 11.93 -0.08
C LEU A 66 -17.97 13.42 0.10
N LEU A 67 -16.69 13.81 -0.02
CA LEU A 67 -16.22 15.19 0.06
C LEU A 67 -16.37 15.97 -1.25
N LEU A 68 -16.68 15.31 -2.38
CA LEU A 68 -17.00 15.96 -3.64
C LEU A 68 -18.40 16.62 -3.55
N PRO A 69 -18.54 17.94 -3.78
CA PRO A 69 -19.82 18.63 -3.73
C PRO A 69 -20.67 18.20 -4.94
N GLY A 70 -21.45 17.14 -4.75
CA GLY A 70 -22.31 16.58 -5.80
C GLY A 70 -22.87 15.18 -5.50
N GLY A 71 -22.30 14.46 -4.54
CA GLY A 71 -22.79 13.13 -4.14
C GLY A 71 -23.97 13.18 -3.17
N SER A 72 -25.14 13.64 -3.63
CA SER A 72 -26.38 13.40 -2.88
C SER A 72 -26.84 11.96 -3.15
N PRO A 73 -26.88 11.05 -2.16
CA PRO A 73 -27.56 9.78 -2.32
C PRO A 73 -29.07 10.03 -2.26
N LYS A 74 -29.78 9.64 -3.33
CA LYS A 74 -31.19 9.25 -3.24
C LYS A 74 -31.26 7.75 -3.02
#